data_AF-A0ABD3WF65-F1
#
_entry.id   AF-A0ABD3WF65-F1
#
_cell.length_a   1.000
_cell.length_b   1.000
_cell.length_c   1.000
_cell.angle_alpha   90.00
_cell.angle_beta   90.00
_cell.angle_gamma   90.00
#
_symmetry.space_group_name_H-M   'P 1'
#
loop_
_entity.id
_entity.type
_entity.pdbx_description
1 polymer ?
#
loop_
_entity_poly.entity_id
_entity_poly.type
_entity_poly.pdbx_seq_one_letter_code
_entity_poly.pdbx_strand_id
1 'polypeptide(L)'
;KTEVTAETDKKLHQLTYYIGNWWDLAKELGLTDPEIDRIREDHSTSRERCYNVLCSWKKKNTKAGWVKKILQACQDAGVDHMDKIAAIFKG
;
A
#
# COMPACT_ATOMS: atom_id res chain seq x y z
N LYS A 1 -9.17 -12.90 -18.49
CA LYS A 1 -8.72 -11.52 -18.18
C LYS A 1 -8.61 -11.44 -16.65
N THR A 2 -7.58 -12.07 -16.08
CA THR A 2 -7.58 -12.44 -14.64
C THR A 2 -6.18 -12.42 -14.01
N GLU A 3 -5.11 -12.45 -14.80
CA GLU A 3 -3.71 -12.39 -14.31
C GLU A 3 -3.31 -11.03 -13.74
N VAL A 4 -3.84 -9.91 -14.28
CA VAL A 4 -3.44 -8.56 -13.88
C VAL A 4 -3.78 -8.24 -12.42
N THR A 5 -4.86 -8.83 -11.87
CA THR A 5 -5.26 -8.63 -10.48
C THR A 5 -4.43 -9.45 -9.50
N ALA A 6 -4.09 -10.69 -9.83
CA ALA A 6 -3.33 -11.58 -8.95
C ALA A 6 -1.87 -11.12 -8.79
N GLU A 7 -1.23 -10.68 -9.87
CA GLU A 7 0.15 -10.17 -9.79
C GLU A 7 0.21 -8.84 -9.03
N THR A 8 -0.79 -7.97 -9.24
CA THR A 8 -0.90 -6.74 -8.43
C THR A 8 -1.06 -7.06 -6.95
N ASP A 9 -1.92 -8.03 -6.62
CA ASP A 9 -2.18 -8.45 -5.24
C ASP A 9 -0.92 -8.95 -4.55
N LYS A 10 -0.15 -9.81 -5.24
CA LYS A 10 1.13 -10.31 -4.79
C LYS A 10 2.12 -9.17 -4.51
N LYS A 11 2.23 -8.20 -5.43
CA LYS A 11 3.09 -7.02 -5.27
C LYS A 11 2.68 -6.18 -4.06
N LEU A 12 1.37 -5.95 -3.86
CA LEU A 12 0.85 -5.24 -2.69
C LEU A 12 1.14 -6.00 -1.39
N HIS A 13 0.99 -7.31 -1.38
CA HIS A 13 1.32 -8.13 -0.22
C HIS A 13 2.81 -8.09 0.11
N GLN A 14 3.69 -8.16 -0.90
CA GLN A 14 5.15 -8.04 -0.71
C GLN A 14 5.55 -6.69 -0.11
N LEU A 15 4.89 -5.59 -0.48
CA LEU A 15 5.17 -4.27 0.09
C LEU A 15 4.96 -4.21 1.61
N THR A 16 3.96 -4.93 2.13
CA THR A 16 3.63 -4.91 3.56
C THR A 16 4.73 -5.47 4.46
N TYR A 17 5.72 -6.17 3.90
CA TYR A 17 6.90 -6.62 4.64
C TYR A 17 7.92 -5.52 4.88
N TYR A 18 7.89 -4.46 4.07
CA TYR A 18 8.82 -3.33 4.16
C TYR A 18 8.17 -2.11 4.84
N ILE A 19 6.84 -2.00 4.78
CA ILE A 19 6.11 -0.90 5.42
C ILE A 19 5.82 -1.26 6.88
N GLY A 20 6.63 -0.72 7.79
CA GLY A 20 6.41 -0.86 9.23
C GLY A 20 5.29 0.03 9.77
N ASN A 21 5.06 1.19 9.15
CA ASN A 21 4.11 2.20 9.61
C ASN A 21 3.02 2.45 8.56
N TRP A 22 1.97 1.64 8.63
CA TRP A 22 0.82 1.71 7.73
C TRP A 22 -0.04 2.98 7.92
N TRP A 23 0.03 3.61 9.10
CA TRP A 23 -0.78 4.76 9.46
C TRP A 23 -0.35 6.02 8.69
N ASP A 24 0.96 6.29 8.69
CA ASP A 24 1.50 7.42 7.94
C ASP A 24 1.33 7.20 6.44
N LEU A 25 1.53 5.96 5.97
CA LEU A 25 1.24 5.61 4.58
C LEU A 25 -0.23 5.87 4.20
N ALA A 26 -1.19 5.56 5.08
CA ALA A 26 -2.60 5.81 4.82
C ALA A 26 -2.90 7.30 4.63
N LYS A 27 -2.26 8.16 5.45
CA LYS A 27 -2.38 9.62 5.33
C LYS A 27 -1.75 10.14 4.04
N GLU A 28 -0.56 9.67 3.67
CA GLU A 28 0.12 10.06 2.43
C GLU A 28 -0.64 9.62 1.16
N LEU A 29 -1.38 8.53 1.28
CA LEU A 29 -2.29 8.04 0.26
C LEU A 29 -3.64 8.78 0.25
N GLY A 30 -3.88 9.67 1.21
CA GLY A 30 -5.08 10.51 1.30
C GLY A 30 -6.32 9.76 1.79
N LEU A 31 -6.15 8.71 2.60
CA LEU A 31 -7.26 8.11 3.33
C LEU A 31 -7.70 9.08 4.43
N THR A 32 -9.00 9.13 4.66
CA THR A 32 -9.59 9.97 5.72
C THR A 32 -9.46 9.31 7.09
N ASP A 33 -9.43 10.09 8.17
CA ASP A 33 -9.35 9.54 9.54
C ASP A 33 -10.42 8.46 9.83
N PRO A 34 -11.70 8.61 9.41
CA PRO A 34 -12.70 7.57 9.60
C PRO A 34 -12.38 6.26 8.86
N GLU A 35 -11.69 6.32 7.72
CA GLU A 35 -11.28 5.13 6.97
C GLU A 35 -10.10 4.44 7.63
N ILE A 36 -9.16 5.24 8.16
CA ILE A 36 -8.01 4.74 8.91
C ILE A 36 -8.49 4.07 10.21
N ASP A 37 -9.43 4.69 10.92
CA ASP A 37 -10.00 4.12 12.15
C ASP A 37 -10.74 2.81 11.88
N ARG A 38 -11.55 2.74 10.81
CA ARG A 38 -12.18 1.46 10.40
C ARG A 38 -11.14 0.38 10.12
N ILE A 39 -10.10 0.68 9.35
CA ILE A 39 -9.01 -0.28 9.08
C ILE A 39 -8.31 -0.70 10.38
N ARG A 40 -8.17 0.22 11.35
CA ARG A 40 -7.58 -0.07 12.66
C ARG A 40 -8.44 -1.06 13.45
N GLU A 41 -9.76 -0.90 13.43
CA GLU A 41 -10.73 -1.72 14.17
C GLU A 41 -10.95 -3.08 13.50
N ASP A 42 -10.99 -3.13 12.17
CA ASP A 42 -11.33 -4.33 11.40
C ASP A 42 -10.18 -5.35 11.28
N HIS A 43 -8.94 -4.97 11.63
CA HIS A 43 -7.76 -5.81 11.40
C HIS A 43 -6.82 -5.87 12.60
N SER A 44 -6.29 -7.07 12.85
CA SER A 44 -5.52 -7.39 14.05
C SER A 44 -4.04 -7.05 13.92
N THR A 45 -3.47 -7.18 12.72
CA THR A 45 -2.03 -6.99 12.50
C THR A 45 -1.73 -5.74 11.67
N SER A 46 -0.60 -5.08 11.97
CA SER A 46 -0.12 -3.95 11.16
C SER A 46 0.05 -4.30 9.69
N ARG A 47 0.35 -5.57 9.38
CA ARG A 47 0.50 -6.07 8.01
C ARG A 47 -0.84 -6.15 7.27
N GLU A 48 -1.86 -6.72 7.91
CA GLU A 48 -3.22 -6.74 7.34
C GLU A 48 -3.76 -5.34 7.16
N ARG A 49 -3.53 -4.44 8.12
CA ARG A 49 -3.91 -3.02 8.01
C ARG A 49 -3.22 -2.36 6.82
N CYS A 50 -1.91 -2.53 6.67
CA CYS A 50 -1.15 -2.01 5.55
C CYS A 50 -1.68 -2.53 4.21
N TYR A 51 -1.93 -3.83 4.11
CA TYR A 51 -2.49 -4.43 2.90
C TYR A 51 -3.85 -3.82 2.55
N ASN A 52 -4.72 -3.64 3.56
CA ASN A 52 -6.04 -3.05 3.35
C ASN A 52 -5.99 -1.56 2.96
N VAL A 53 -5.06 -0.77 3.50
CA VAL A 53 -4.80 0.60 3.04
C VAL A 53 -4.45 0.61 1.55
N LEU A 54 -3.48 -0.22 1.15
CA LEU A 54 -3.01 -0.30 -0.23
C LEU A 54 -4.12 -0.77 -1.19
N CYS A 55 -4.88 -1.78 -0.79
CA CYS A 55 -6.01 -2.30 -1.56
C CYS A 55 -7.14 -1.28 -1.68
N SER A 56 -7.50 -0.62 -0.57
CA SER A 56 -8.54 0.41 -0.55
C SER A 56 -8.17 1.60 -1.43
N TRP A 57 -6.92 2.06 -1.34
CA TRP A 57 -6.42 3.15 -2.16
C TRP A 57 -6.41 2.80 -3.66
N LYS A 58 -5.91 1.60 -4.01
CA LYS A 58 -5.86 1.12 -5.40
C LYS A 58 -7.23 0.90 -6.01
N LYS A 59 -8.22 0.45 -5.22
CA LYS A 59 -9.62 0.33 -5.69
C LYS A 59 -10.21 1.70 -6.07
N LYS A 60 -9.90 2.75 -5.29
CA LYS A 60 -10.31 4.13 -5.58
C LYS A 60 -9.54 4.75 -6.74
N ASN A 61 -8.28 4.34 -6.94
CA ASN A 61 -7.38 4.87 -7.94
C ASN A 61 -7.00 3.81 -8.97
N THR A 62 -7.87 3.58 -9.97
CA THR A 62 -7.65 2.65 -11.08
C THR A 62 -6.75 3.20 -12.19
N LYS A 63 -6.15 4.37 -11.99
CA LYS A 63 -5.34 5.05 -13.01
C LYS A 63 -4.00 4.35 -13.23
N ALA A 64 -3.53 4.42 -14.48
CA ALA A 64 -2.14 4.11 -14.81
C ALA A 64 -1.20 4.99 -13.97
N GLY A 65 -0.15 4.40 -13.40
CA GLY A 65 0.81 5.12 -12.55
C GLY A 65 0.62 4.99 -11.04
N TRP A 66 -0.27 4.11 -10.57
CA TRP A 66 -0.44 3.81 -9.14
C TRP A 66 0.87 3.40 -8.44
N VAL A 67 1.76 2.71 -9.16
CA VAL A 67 3.11 2.34 -8.69
C VAL A 67 3.91 3.58 -8.28
N LYS A 68 3.94 4.63 -9.11
CA LYS A 68 4.69 5.85 -8.80
C LYS A 68 4.16 6.53 -7.53
N LYS A 69 2.84 6.55 -7.36
CA LYS A 69 2.22 7.19 -6.20
C LYS A 69 2.42 6.39 -4.90
N ILE A 70 2.40 5.06 -4.95
CA ILE A 70 2.77 4.23 -3.80
C ILE A 70 4.25 4.42 -3.46
N LEU A 71 5.15 4.41 -4.45
CA LEU A 71 6.58 4.65 -4.19
C LEU A 71 6.81 6.02 -3.54
N GLN A 72 6.12 7.06 -4.03
CA GLN A 72 6.18 8.38 -3.43
C GLN A 72 5.66 8.38 -2.00
N ALA A 73 4.49 7.78 -1.74
CA ALA A 73 3.92 7.71 -0.40
C ALA A 73 4.79 6.90 0.58
N CYS A 74 5.46 5.84 0.12
CA CYS A 74 6.44 5.11 0.93
C CYS A 74 7.66 5.99 1.26
N GLN A 75 8.13 6.80 0.30
CA GLN A 75 9.24 7.72 0.54
C GLN A 75 8.85 8.82 1.54
N ASP A 76 7.66 9.40 1.37
CA ASP A 76 7.15 10.48 2.23
C ASP A 76 6.85 9.97 3.65
N ALA A 77 6.39 8.72 3.78
CA ALA A 77 6.22 8.02 5.05
C ALA A 77 7.55 7.54 5.68
N GLY A 78 8.70 7.82 5.06
CA GLY A 78 10.02 7.47 5.59
C GLY A 78 10.30 5.96 5.61
N VAL A 79 9.72 5.19 4.68
CA VAL A 79 9.93 3.74 4.62
C VAL A 79 11.36 3.42 4.18
N ASP A 80 12.06 2.63 4.99
CA ASP A 80 13.39 2.11 4.66
C ASP A 80 13.36 1.10 3.50
N HIS A 81 14.51 0.85 2.87
CA HIS A 81 14.68 -0.14 1.79
C HIS A 81 13.89 0.15 0.51
N MET A 82 13.77 1.43 0.12
CA MET A 82 13.14 1.85 -1.13
C MET A 82 13.66 1.13 -2.39
N ASP A 83 14.93 0.71 -2.43
CA ASP A 83 15.48 -0.09 -3.53
C ASP A 83 14.79 -1.46 -3.68
N LYS A 84 14.48 -2.11 -2.57
CA LYS A 84 13.77 -3.41 -2.56
C LYS A 84 12.32 -3.23 -2.97
N ILE A 85 11.68 -2.18 -2.47
CA ILE A 85 10.30 -1.79 -2.80
C ILE A 85 10.19 -1.49 -4.30
N ALA A 86 11.12 -0.74 -4.89
CA ALA A 86 11.14 -0.46 -6.31
C ALA A 86 11.37 -1.73 -7.16
N ALA A 87 12.17 -2.68 -6.68
CA ALA A 87 12.42 -3.95 -7.37
C ALA A 87 11.15 -4.82 -7.51
N ILE A 88 10.23 -4.78 -6.54
CA ILE A 88 8.93 -5.49 -6.60
C ILE A 88 8.14 -5.11 -7.87
N PHE A 89 8.28 -3.86 -8.33
CA PHE A 89 7.53 -3.33 -9.47
C PHE A 89 8.28 -3.40 -10.80
N LYS A 90 9.58 -3.72 -10.79
CA LYS A 90 10.41 -3.82 -12.00
C LYS A 90 10.35 -5.18 -12.70
N GLY A 91 9.86 -6.22 -12.01
CA GLY A 91 9.56 -7.54 -12.60
C GLY A 91 8.18 -7.60 -13.20
#